data_AF-A0A956UI48-F1
#
_entry.id   AF-A0A956UI48-F1
#
_cell.length_a   1.000
_cell.length_b   1.000
_cell.length_c   1.000
_cell.angle_alpha   90.00
_cell.angle_beta   90.00
_cell.angle_gamma   90.00
#
_symmetry.space_group_name_H-M   'P 1'
#
loop_
_entity.id
_entity.type
_entity.pdbx_description
1 polymer ?
#
loop_
_entity_poly.entity_id
_entity_poly.type
_entity_poly.pdbx_seq_one_letter_code
_entity_poly.pdbx_strand_id
1 'polypeptide(L)'
;MMRAFAAALAAGALLASCGTGTALPEAAPCPTPFLTATPGTFRLALTQYYHVVSTGAVELETSLAGFRARYPDGKFYRSESFRPAFVEYAGSANCQLDSMEAATPPDDADENTTSFESELEGILSNYRTQLDRGLAAIRQRNTSDYRDFNRNIDTVAQQLKDLVDSRIARR
;
A
#
# COMPACT_ATOMS: atom_id res chain seq x y z
N MET A 1 -59.11 -5.73 -18.09
CA MET A 1 -58.25 -5.65 -16.89
C MET A 1 -56.82 -5.43 -17.34
N MET A 2 -56.24 -4.29 -16.93
CA MET A 2 -54.89 -3.85 -17.23
C MET A 2 -53.83 -4.82 -16.71
N ARG A 3 -52.76 -5.03 -17.50
CA ARG A 3 -51.37 -4.92 -17.07
C ARG A 3 -50.44 -4.96 -18.29
N ALA A 4 -49.99 -3.76 -18.67
CA ALA A 4 -48.81 -3.55 -19.48
C ALA A 4 -47.57 -3.85 -18.62
N PHE A 5 -46.58 -4.55 -19.16
CA PHE A 5 -45.22 -4.51 -18.65
C PHE A 5 -44.33 -3.94 -19.75
N ALA A 6 -43.89 -2.71 -19.47
CA ALA A 6 -43.05 -1.92 -20.34
C ALA A 6 -41.65 -2.52 -20.46
N ALA A 7 -41.14 -2.51 -21.69
CA ALA A 7 -39.73 -2.68 -21.98
C ALA A 7 -38.92 -1.52 -21.38
N ALA A 8 -37.97 -1.81 -20.51
CA ALA A 8 -36.94 -0.87 -20.09
C ALA A 8 -35.68 -1.11 -20.93
N LEU A 9 -35.59 -0.34 -22.01
CA LEU A 9 -34.39 -0.07 -22.79
C LEU A 9 -33.43 0.82 -21.98
N ALA A 10 -32.12 0.53 -22.13
CA ALA A 10 -30.98 1.42 -21.88
C ALA A 10 -30.71 1.82 -20.40
N ALA A 11 -29.47 1.96 -19.92
CA ALA A 11 -28.24 2.25 -20.62
C ALA A 11 -27.07 1.52 -19.94
N GLY A 12 -26.36 0.68 -20.70
CA GLY A 12 -24.97 0.40 -20.41
C GLY A 12 -24.21 1.71 -20.59
N ALA A 13 -23.88 2.38 -19.49
CA ALA A 13 -22.91 3.45 -19.47
C ALA A 13 -21.53 2.82 -19.74
N LEU A 14 -21.28 2.52 -21.01
CA LEU A 14 -19.93 2.53 -21.55
C LEU A 14 -19.43 3.96 -21.33
N LEU A 15 -18.68 4.15 -20.25
CA LEU A 15 -17.79 5.29 -20.11
C LEU A 15 -16.75 5.16 -21.22
N ALA A 16 -17.13 5.59 -22.41
CA ALA A 16 -16.22 6.02 -23.45
C ALA A 16 -15.53 7.28 -22.92
N SER A 17 -14.48 7.09 -22.13
CA SER A 17 -13.54 8.17 -21.83
C SER A 17 -12.66 8.40 -23.06
N CYS A 18 -13.22 9.09 -24.06
CA CYS A 18 -12.44 9.80 -25.06
C CYS A 18 -11.78 10.99 -24.36
N GLY A 19 -10.67 10.74 -23.67
CA GLY A 19 -9.84 11.74 -23.01
C GLY A 19 -8.41 11.59 -23.47
N THR A 20 -8.07 12.26 -24.58
CA THR A 20 -6.69 12.42 -25.02
C THR A 20 -5.89 13.20 -23.97
N GLY A 21 -4.99 12.53 -23.26
CA GLY A 21 -3.71 13.12 -22.82
C GLY A 21 -3.53 13.40 -21.33
N THR A 22 -2.49 12.76 -20.78
CA THR A 22 -1.59 13.19 -19.68
C THR A 22 -1.98 12.97 -18.21
N ALA A 23 -3.25 12.92 -17.82
CA ALA A 23 -3.61 12.67 -16.42
C ALA A 23 -3.16 11.27 -15.96
N LEU A 24 -2.60 11.18 -14.74
CA LEU A 24 -2.38 9.89 -14.08
C LEU A 24 -3.76 9.30 -13.75
N PRO A 25 -3.98 7.98 -13.86
CA PRO A 25 -5.13 7.38 -13.20
C PRO A 25 -5.05 7.68 -11.69
N GLU A 26 -6.21 7.85 -11.07
CA GLU A 26 -6.31 7.93 -9.61
C GLU A 26 -6.12 6.52 -9.03
N ALA A 27 -5.52 6.42 -7.85
CA ALA A 27 -5.40 5.14 -7.17
C ALA A 27 -6.79 4.61 -6.81
N ALA A 28 -6.99 3.30 -6.92
CA ALA A 28 -8.23 2.69 -6.44
C ALA A 28 -8.39 2.96 -4.92
N PRO A 29 -9.62 3.16 -4.43
CA PRO A 29 -9.85 3.33 -3.01
C PRO A 29 -9.45 2.05 -2.26
N CYS A 30 -8.91 2.22 -1.07
CA CYS A 30 -8.51 1.11 -0.22
C CYS A 30 -9.74 0.26 0.15
N PRO A 31 -9.69 -1.07 0.01
CA PRO A 31 -10.79 -1.93 0.45
C PRO A 31 -11.07 -1.76 1.95
N THR A 32 -12.34 -1.63 2.36
CA THR A 32 -12.74 -1.63 3.77
C THR A 32 -13.13 -3.05 4.24
N PRO A 33 -12.84 -3.46 5.49
CA PRO A 33 -11.85 -2.97 6.45
C PRO A 33 -10.57 -3.80 6.41
N PHE A 34 -9.43 -3.12 6.51
CA PHE A 34 -8.18 -3.75 6.91
C PHE A 34 -8.32 -4.29 8.33
N LEU A 35 -7.69 -5.44 8.58
CA LEU A 35 -7.76 -6.18 9.83
C LEU A 35 -7.64 -5.23 11.03
N THR A 36 -8.77 -4.88 11.63
CA THR A 36 -8.81 -4.03 12.81
C THR A 36 -8.59 -4.94 14.01
N ALA A 37 -7.68 -4.58 14.91
CA ALA A 37 -7.52 -5.31 16.17
C ALA A 37 -8.88 -5.37 16.88
N THR A 38 -9.35 -6.59 17.15
CA THR A 38 -10.64 -6.81 17.80
C THR A 38 -10.43 -6.77 19.31
N PRO A 39 -11.24 -6.04 20.09
CA PRO A 39 -11.13 -6.01 21.55
C PRO A 39 -11.15 -7.43 22.12
N GLY A 40 -10.18 -7.75 22.97
CA GLY A 40 -9.98 -9.09 23.52
C GLY A 40 -9.06 -9.09 24.73
N THR A 41 -8.63 -10.27 25.18
CA THR A 41 -7.59 -10.35 26.21
C THR A 41 -6.29 -9.70 25.73
N PHE A 42 -5.46 -9.16 26.63
CA PHE A 42 -4.16 -8.57 26.30
C PHE A 42 -3.34 -9.41 25.31
N ARG A 43 -3.21 -10.71 25.58
CA ARG A 43 -2.47 -11.65 24.71
C ARG A 43 -3.06 -11.75 23.31
N LEU A 44 -4.39 -11.72 23.19
CA LEU A 44 -5.06 -11.76 21.90
C LEU A 44 -4.84 -10.45 21.13
N ALA A 45 -5.01 -9.30 21.78
CA ALA A 45 -4.78 -7.99 21.19
C ALA A 45 -3.33 -7.84 20.69
N LEU A 46 -2.36 -8.23 21.52
CA LEU A 46 -0.95 -8.22 21.14
C LEU A 46 -0.67 -9.16 19.96
N THR A 47 -1.25 -10.36 19.95
CA THR A 47 -1.10 -11.32 18.85
C THR A 47 -1.67 -10.76 17.54
N GLN A 48 -2.85 -10.13 17.61
CA GLN A 48 -3.50 -9.51 16.45
C GLN A 48 -2.68 -8.34 15.91
N TYR A 49 -2.21 -7.45 16.79
CA TYR A 49 -1.34 -6.33 16.42
C TYR A 49 -0.12 -6.82 15.61
N TYR A 50 0.66 -7.75 16.17
CA TYR A 50 1.84 -8.27 15.47
C TYR A 50 1.48 -9.03 14.19
N HIS A 51 0.34 -9.73 14.14
CA HIS A 51 -0.12 -10.40 12.93
C HIS A 51 -0.43 -9.40 11.81
N VAL A 52 -1.11 -8.28 12.12
CA VAL A 52 -1.40 -7.23 11.13
C VAL A 52 -0.10 -6.64 10.61
N VAL A 53 0.83 -6.27 11.51
CA VAL A 53 2.12 -5.70 11.13
C VAL A 53 2.94 -6.68 10.27
N SER A 54 3.04 -7.95 10.67
CA SER A 54 3.81 -8.94 9.91
C SER A 54 3.21 -9.23 8.55
N THR A 55 1.87 -9.33 8.47
CA THR A 55 1.17 -9.59 7.21
C THR A 55 1.31 -8.40 6.26
N GLY A 56 1.12 -7.18 6.76
CA GLY A 56 1.29 -5.96 5.97
C GLY A 56 2.72 -5.82 5.41
N ALA A 57 3.74 -6.13 6.21
CA ALA A 57 5.13 -6.12 5.75
C ALA A 57 5.38 -7.12 4.60
N VAL A 58 4.87 -8.35 4.72
CA VAL A 58 4.96 -9.36 3.65
C VAL A 58 4.20 -8.93 2.39
N GLU A 59 3.03 -8.32 2.54
CA GLU A 59 2.22 -7.85 1.42
C GLU A 59 2.89 -6.67 0.69
N LEU A 60 3.56 -5.76 1.43
CA LEU A 60 4.37 -4.69 0.85
C LEU A 60 5.56 -5.24 0.07
N GLU A 61 6.29 -6.19 0.64
CA GLU A 61 7.42 -6.87 -0.02
C GLU A 61 6.94 -7.57 -1.31
N THR A 62 5.85 -8.33 -1.23
CA THR A 62 5.25 -9.05 -2.36
C THR A 62 4.78 -8.08 -3.45
N SER A 63 4.17 -6.96 -3.07
CA SER A 63 3.70 -5.94 -4.01
C SER A 63 4.85 -5.26 -4.75
N LEU A 64 5.92 -4.90 -4.03
CA LEU A 64 7.13 -4.34 -4.63
C LEU A 64 7.81 -5.34 -5.57
N ALA A 65 7.95 -6.59 -5.14
CA ALA A 65 8.50 -7.67 -5.96
C ALA A 65 7.66 -7.92 -7.22
N GLY A 66 6.34 -7.94 -7.09
CA GLY A 66 5.42 -8.11 -8.22
C GLY A 66 5.46 -6.94 -9.22
N PHE A 67 5.62 -5.71 -8.72
CA PHE A 67 5.87 -4.55 -9.59
C PHE A 67 7.21 -4.69 -10.34
N ARG A 68 8.27 -5.10 -9.64
CA ARG A 68 9.61 -5.28 -10.22
C ARG A 68 9.72 -6.45 -11.18
N ALA A 69 8.96 -7.52 -10.97
CA ALA A 69 8.88 -8.62 -11.93
C ALA A 69 8.40 -8.12 -13.31
N ARG A 70 7.52 -7.10 -13.33
CA ARG A 70 7.06 -6.44 -14.56
C ARG A 70 8.02 -5.37 -15.08
N TYR A 71 8.72 -4.67 -14.17
CA TYR A 71 9.62 -3.54 -14.47
C TYR A 71 10.99 -3.71 -13.78
N PRO A 72 11.83 -4.66 -14.23
CA PRO A 72 12.94 -5.18 -13.43
C PRO A 72 14.18 -4.30 -13.34
N ASP A 73 14.37 -3.37 -14.29
CA ASP A 73 15.61 -2.58 -14.33
C ASP A 73 15.57 -1.34 -13.40
N GLY A 74 14.46 -1.14 -12.69
CA GLY A 74 14.28 -0.04 -11.76
C GLY A 74 14.30 1.35 -12.41
N LYS A 75 14.14 1.42 -13.73
CA LYS A 75 14.15 2.68 -14.48
C LYS A 75 12.73 3.21 -14.69
N PHE A 76 12.66 4.47 -15.09
CA PHE A 76 11.43 5.03 -15.60
C PHE A 76 11.15 4.48 -17.00
N TYR A 77 10.05 3.75 -17.16
CA TYR A 77 9.63 3.21 -18.45
C TYR A 77 8.74 4.21 -19.21
N ARG A 78 8.90 4.26 -20.54
CA ARG A 78 8.07 5.07 -21.43
C ARG A 78 6.79 4.38 -21.88
N SER A 79 6.61 3.10 -21.55
CA SER A 79 5.42 2.34 -21.95
C SER A 79 4.16 2.94 -21.33
N GLU A 80 3.06 2.89 -22.08
CA GLU A 80 1.78 3.43 -21.62
C GLU A 80 1.25 2.68 -20.38
N SER A 81 1.64 1.41 -20.21
CA SER A 81 1.27 0.56 -19.07
C SER A 81 2.03 0.86 -17.77
N PHE A 82 3.19 1.53 -17.83
CA PHE A 82 4.05 1.72 -16.67
C PHE A 82 3.45 2.66 -15.63
N ARG A 83 2.99 3.83 -16.05
CA ARG A 83 2.44 4.83 -15.11
C ARG A 83 1.19 4.31 -14.40
N PRO A 84 0.20 3.70 -15.09
CA PRO A 84 -0.94 3.08 -14.41
C PRO A 84 -0.53 1.96 -13.45
N ALA A 85 0.39 1.09 -13.85
CA ALA A 85 0.85 0.00 -12.98
C ALA A 85 1.59 0.51 -11.73
N PHE A 86 2.34 1.61 -11.85
CA PHE A 86 2.97 2.24 -10.69
C PHE A 86 1.93 2.83 -9.73
N VAL A 87 0.90 3.48 -10.26
CA VAL A 87 -0.20 4.02 -9.44
C VAL A 87 -0.93 2.91 -8.70
N GLU A 88 -1.23 1.81 -9.38
CA GLU A 88 -1.86 0.64 -8.77
C GLU A 88 -0.99 0.07 -7.63
N TYR A 89 0.31 -0.12 -7.89
CA TYR A 89 1.28 -0.56 -6.88
C TYR A 89 1.31 0.40 -5.68
N ALA A 90 1.51 1.70 -5.92
CA ALA A 90 1.65 2.68 -4.85
C ALA A 90 0.36 2.87 -4.06
N GLY A 91 -0.80 2.80 -4.72
CA GLY A 91 -2.12 2.81 -4.08
C GLY A 91 -2.29 1.61 -3.16
N SER A 92 -2.05 0.40 -3.67
CA SER A 92 -2.11 -0.83 -2.85
C SER A 92 -1.14 -0.77 -1.67
N ALA A 93 0.08 -0.26 -1.88
CA ALA A 93 1.08 -0.14 -0.82
C ALA A 93 0.64 0.88 0.25
N ASN A 94 0.14 2.06 -0.14
CA ASN A 94 -0.39 3.04 0.82
C ASN A 94 -1.53 2.48 1.66
N CYS A 95 -2.43 1.70 1.06
CA CYS A 95 -3.49 1.04 1.80
C CYS A 95 -2.96 0.08 2.87
N GLN A 96 -1.86 -0.63 2.59
CA GLN A 96 -1.23 -1.49 3.59
C GLN A 96 -0.54 -0.70 4.69
N LEU A 97 0.11 0.41 4.35
CA LEU A 97 0.67 1.32 5.36
C LEU A 97 -0.42 1.85 6.29
N ASP A 98 -1.57 2.27 5.74
CA ASP A 98 -2.71 2.75 6.53
C ASP A 98 -3.25 1.66 7.49
N SER A 99 -3.23 0.40 7.05
CA SER A 99 -3.64 -0.76 7.85
C SER A 99 -2.73 -1.00 9.04
N MET A 100 -1.43 -0.91 8.79
CA MET A 100 -0.41 -1.11 9.81
C MET A 100 -0.42 0.02 10.82
N GLU A 101 -0.61 1.27 10.37
CA GLU A 101 -0.74 2.44 11.25
C GLU A 101 -2.04 2.43 12.06
N ALA A 102 -3.12 1.86 11.52
CA ALA A 102 -4.38 1.70 12.26
C ALA A 102 -4.31 0.57 13.31
N ALA A 103 -3.29 -0.29 13.25
CA ALA A 103 -3.09 -1.36 14.22
C ALA A 103 -2.36 -0.80 15.45
N THR A 104 -3.10 -0.52 16.52
CA THR A 104 -2.49 -0.05 17.78
C THR A 104 -2.14 -1.24 18.68
N PRO A 105 -0.97 -1.24 19.35
CA PRO A 105 -0.69 -2.20 20.41
C PRO A 105 -1.66 -1.97 21.60
N PRO A 106 -1.86 -2.97 22.47
CA PRO A 106 -2.67 -2.79 23.69
C PRO A 106 -2.07 -1.72 24.63
N ASP A 107 -2.92 -0.98 25.34
CA ASP A 107 -2.52 0.16 26.21
C ASP A 107 -1.50 -0.22 27.31
N ASP A 108 -1.54 -1.46 27.79
CA ASP A 108 -0.65 -2.05 28.79
C ASP A 108 0.56 -2.77 28.16
N ALA A 109 0.91 -2.43 26.92
CA ALA A 109 2.11 -2.90 26.24
C ALA A 109 3.39 -2.61 27.04
N ASP A 110 4.34 -3.56 26.99
CA ASP A 110 5.64 -3.41 27.64
C ASP A 110 6.55 -2.42 26.87
N GLU A 111 7.62 -1.97 27.51
CA GLU A 111 8.59 -1.03 26.92
C GLU A 111 9.16 -1.51 25.59
N ASN A 112 9.33 -2.83 25.47
CA ASN A 112 9.78 -3.48 24.25
C ASN A 112 8.78 -3.29 23.10
N THR A 113 7.49 -3.48 23.35
CA THR A 113 6.43 -3.30 22.35
C THR A 113 6.29 -1.82 21.98
N THR A 114 6.35 -0.92 22.95
CA THR A 114 6.29 0.53 22.70
C THR A 114 7.47 1.03 21.88
N SER A 115 8.67 0.51 22.13
CA SER A 115 9.87 0.86 21.34
C SER A 115 9.76 0.32 19.91
N PHE A 116 9.23 -0.89 19.73
CA PHE A 116 8.95 -1.43 18.39
C PHE A 116 7.94 -0.59 17.62
N GLU A 117 6.84 -0.17 18.27
CA GLU A 117 5.84 0.68 17.63
C GLU A 117 6.43 2.01 17.17
N SER A 118 7.24 2.67 18.02
CA SER A 118 7.88 3.94 17.64
C SER A 118 8.84 3.78 16.46
N GLU A 119 9.62 2.69 16.41
CA GLU A 119 10.47 2.38 15.26
C GLU A 119 9.65 2.07 14.00
N LEU A 120 8.55 1.33 14.16
CA LEU A 120 7.63 0.98 13.09
C LEU A 120 7.01 2.25 12.47
N GLU A 121 6.45 3.14 13.27
CA GLU A 121 5.87 4.42 12.82
C GLU A 121 6.86 5.23 11.98
N GLY A 122 8.12 5.32 12.43
CA GLY A 122 9.17 6.00 11.68
C GLY A 122 9.45 5.37 10.32
N ILE A 123 9.48 4.04 10.24
CA ILE A 123 9.68 3.29 9.00
C ILE A 123 8.47 3.44 8.07
N LEU A 124 7.23 3.32 8.57
CA LEU A 124 6.01 3.46 7.77
C LEU A 124 5.89 4.87 7.18
N SER A 125 6.20 5.90 7.97
CA SER A 125 6.25 7.29 7.52
C SER A 125 7.28 7.50 6.40
N ASN A 126 8.48 6.92 6.55
CA ASN A 126 9.51 6.99 5.50
C ASN A 126 9.09 6.22 4.24
N TYR A 127 8.44 5.07 4.39
CA TYR A 127 7.94 4.28 3.26
C TYR A 127 6.93 5.08 2.46
N ARG A 128 5.94 5.69 3.13
CA ARG A 128 4.96 6.59 2.51
C ARG A 128 5.62 7.76 1.78
N THR A 129 6.63 8.38 2.41
CA THR A 129 7.42 9.45 1.79
C THR A 129 8.08 9.01 0.48
N GLN A 130 8.60 7.78 0.42
CA GLN A 130 9.17 7.25 -0.83
C GLN A 130 8.08 7.00 -1.88
N LEU A 131 6.92 6.43 -1.50
CA LEU A 131 5.80 6.23 -2.43
C LEU A 131 5.31 7.56 -3.02
N ASP A 132 5.19 8.60 -2.20
CA ASP A 132 4.80 9.95 -2.65
C ASP A 132 5.82 10.56 -3.61
N ARG A 133 7.12 10.41 -3.32
CA ARG A 133 8.20 10.80 -4.23
C ARG A 133 8.08 10.08 -5.56
N GLY A 134 7.85 8.76 -5.53
CA GLY A 134 7.65 7.95 -6.74
C GLY A 134 6.44 8.44 -7.54
N LEU A 135 5.29 8.63 -6.91
CA LEU A 135 4.07 9.14 -7.54
C LEU A 135 4.30 10.54 -8.15
N ALA A 136 4.95 11.45 -7.43
CA ALA A 136 5.30 12.76 -7.94
C ALA A 136 6.22 12.67 -9.17
N ALA A 137 7.23 11.82 -9.13
CA ALA A 137 8.14 11.56 -10.25
C ALA A 137 7.40 11.02 -11.48
N ILE A 138 6.46 10.08 -11.30
CA ILE A 138 5.60 9.54 -12.37
C ILE A 138 4.68 10.62 -12.97
N ARG A 139 4.12 11.49 -12.13
CA ARG A 139 3.26 12.62 -12.58
C ARG A 139 4.05 13.62 -13.42
N GLN A 140 5.23 14.00 -12.94
CA GLN A 140 6.09 15.01 -13.57
C GLN A 140 6.99 14.45 -14.68
N ARG A 141 7.01 13.12 -14.87
CA ARG A 141 7.94 12.41 -15.75
C ARG A 141 9.41 12.68 -15.39
N ASN A 142 9.68 12.88 -14.10
CA ASN A 142 11.02 13.15 -13.59
C ASN A 142 11.77 11.83 -13.37
N THR A 143 12.66 11.49 -14.31
CA THR A 143 13.45 10.26 -14.25
C THR A 143 14.50 10.25 -13.13
N SER A 144 15.00 11.42 -12.71
CA SER A 144 15.97 11.50 -11.62
C SER A 144 15.32 11.20 -10.29
N ASP A 145 14.18 11.83 -10.00
CA ASP A 145 13.45 11.59 -8.76
C ASP A 145 12.92 10.15 -8.69
N TYR A 146 12.53 9.58 -9.83
CA TYR A 146 12.13 8.17 -9.90
C TYR A 146 13.29 7.24 -9.57
N ARG A 147 14.50 7.54 -10.05
CA ARG A 147 15.71 6.78 -9.71
C ARG A 147 16.05 6.90 -8.23
N ASP A 148 15.85 8.07 -7.63
CA ASP A 148 16.04 8.27 -6.19
C ASP A 148 15.01 7.47 -5.38
N PHE A 149 13.73 7.51 -5.79
CA PHE A 149 12.70 6.62 -5.24
C PHE A 149 13.15 5.15 -5.31
N ASN A 150 13.56 4.67 -6.49
CA ASN A 150 13.90 3.26 -6.67
C ASN A 150 15.13 2.84 -5.85
N ARG A 151 16.09 3.74 -5.62
CA ARG A 151 17.23 3.48 -4.72
C ARG A 151 16.81 3.37 -3.26
N ASN A 152 15.89 4.23 -2.83
CA ASN A 152 15.56 4.38 -1.41
C ASN A 152 14.47 3.41 -0.95
N ILE A 153 13.51 3.06 -1.81
CA ILE A 153 12.38 2.20 -1.45
C ILE A 153 12.85 0.82 -0.96
N ASP A 154 13.94 0.29 -1.52
CA ASP A 154 14.57 -0.97 -1.06
C ASP A 154 15.13 -0.87 0.34
N THR A 155 15.78 0.25 0.63
CA THR A 155 16.34 0.47 1.96
C THR A 155 15.23 0.49 3.00
N VAL A 156 14.13 1.19 2.72
CA VAL A 156 13.01 1.26 3.66
C VAL A 156 12.25 -0.06 3.76
N ALA A 157 12.05 -0.77 2.64
CA ALA A 157 11.45 -2.10 2.65
C ALA A 157 12.28 -3.10 3.45
N GLN A 158 13.62 -3.06 3.32
CA GLN A 158 14.52 -3.90 4.11
C GLN A 158 14.48 -3.53 5.59
N GLN A 159 14.47 -2.24 5.94
CA GLN A 159 14.33 -1.80 7.33
C GLN A 159 13.04 -2.33 7.97
N LEU A 160 11.92 -2.25 7.26
CA LEU A 160 10.65 -2.80 7.73
C LEU A 160 10.76 -4.31 7.98
N LYS A 161 11.34 -5.03 7.01
CA LYS A 161 11.53 -6.47 7.12
C LYS A 161 12.39 -6.85 8.33
N ASP A 162 13.54 -6.19 8.49
CA ASP A 162 14.47 -6.45 9.59
C ASP A 162 13.82 -6.17 10.95
N LEU A 163 13.05 -5.08 11.06
CA LEU A 163 12.32 -4.75 12.28
C LEU A 163 11.30 -5.84 12.63
N VAL A 164 10.49 -6.29 11.67
CA VAL A 164 9.48 -7.34 11.86
C VAL A 164 10.12 -8.69 12.20
N ASP A 165 11.16 -9.09 11.47
CA ASP A 165 11.90 -10.34 11.71
C ASP A 165 12.54 -10.37 13.10
N SER A 166 13.06 -9.22 13.56
CA SER A 166 13.65 -9.09 14.91
C SER A 166 12.65 -9.40 16.03
N ARG A 167 11.34 -9.27 15.78
CA ARG A 167 10.27 -9.61 16.72
C ARG A 167 9.79 -11.04 16.62
N ILE A 168 9.76 -11.59 15.41
CA ILE A 168 9.40 -13.00 15.21
C ILE A 168 10.49 -13.90 15.82
N ALA A 169 11.77 -13.58 15.63
CA ALA A 169 12.89 -14.37 16.14
C ALA A 169 13.03 -14.38 17.67
N ARG A 170 12.35 -13.48 18.39
CA ARG A 170 12.38 -13.37 19.86
C ARG A 170 11.20 -14.09 20.55
N ARG A 171 10.29 -14.69 19.78
CA ARG A 171 9.16 -15.49 20.29
C ARG A 171 9.48 -16.98 20.25
#